data_AF-A0AA39CX13-F1
#
_entry.id   AF-A0AA39CX13-F1
#
_cell.length_a   1.000
_cell.length_b   1.000
_cell.length_c   1.000
_cell.angle_alpha   90.00
_cell.angle_beta   90.00
_cell.angle_gamma   90.00
#
_symmetry.space_group_name_H-M   'P 1'
#
loop_
_entity.id
_entity.type
_entity.pdbx_description
1 polymer ?
#
loop_
_entity_poly.entity_id
_entity_poly.type
_entity_poly.pdbx_seq_one_letter_code
_entity_poly.pdbx_strand_id
1 'polypeptide(L)'
;MASWIEIKEDSDFSLRNLPYGVFSTDGPKPPRIGIAIGDHVLDMSVLAADGVFDDIGFDVKTITGETTLNSYAAQGKDVHSKVRKRLQDLLEKETKLGSLLRDNQGRRARALVPMNSVKMHLPMAIGDYTDFFIGLHHAVICADVIKPGAKIEQLCPCFYNLPVAYNGRASSVVVSGTPFHRPRGQVPVENGQIVSGPCRKLDFEVEFACFIGKGNAFGQEIKVDQAEEHIFGFVLMNDWSARDIQFYEAPMMGPFNGKSFCTSVSPWVVPLDALEPFRTLPSETPMKRLLADYLTGKKTKSAYNIPIKATLEANSERYDIATCNTNNVIFSFPQMLAHHTRGGCPLRPGDLVATGTLSGPTKAESGCFFEQTRGGKEPYELKALKMGKGSVQRGFLEDNDTVEFRAQVSLGDGLGNVGFGVCGGKVLPAL
;
A
#
# COMPACT_ATOMS: atom_id res chain seq x y z
N MET A 1 -18.06 -13.84 -13.83
CA MET A 1 -17.69 -13.31 -15.14
C MET A 1 -16.30 -13.84 -15.49
N ALA A 2 -16.19 -14.66 -16.54
CA ALA A 2 -14.90 -15.11 -17.08
C ALA A 2 -14.43 -14.13 -18.18
N SER A 3 -13.12 -14.04 -18.41
CA SER A 3 -12.57 -13.23 -19.51
C SER A 3 -12.34 -14.07 -20.77
N TRP A 4 -12.30 -13.44 -21.95
CA TRP A 4 -11.75 -14.08 -23.17
C TRP A 4 -10.21 -14.10 -23.17
N ILE A 5 -9.57 -13.32 -22.30
CA ILE A 5 -8.15 -13.49 -21.98
C ILE A 5 -8.04 -14.65 -21.00
N GLU A 6 -7.10 -15.56 -21.23
CA GLU A 6 -6.81 -16.64 -20.30
C GLU A 6 -6.19 -16.07 -19.02
N ILE A 7 -6.80 -16.40 -17.88
CA ILE A 7 -6.37 -15.93 -16.56
C ILE A 7 -6.20 -17.17 -15.68
N LYS A 8 -4.99 -17.35 -15.14
CA LYS A 8 -4.70 -18.41 -14.19
C LYS A 8 -5.49 -18.22 -12.89
N GLU A 9 -5.90 -19.32 -12.27
CA GLU A 9 -6.72 -19.30 -11.05
C GLU A 9 -6.03 -18.58 -9.88
N ASP A 10 -4.71 -18.69 -9.78
CA ASP A 10 -3.87 -18.06 -8.76
C ASP A 10 -3.44 -16.63 -9.12
N SER A 11 -3.88 -16.10 -10.27
CA SER A 11 -3.53 -14.75 -10.71
C SER A 11 -4.08 -13.69 -9.76
N ASP A 12 -3.26 -12.69 -9.44
CA ASP A 12 -3.69 -11.47 -8.75
C ASP A 12 -4.69 -10.66 -9.58
N PHE A 13 -4.63 -10.78 -10.91
CA PHE A 13 -5.21 -9.81 -11.84
C PHE A 13 -6.41 -10.39 -12.59
N SER A 14 -7.43 -10.83 -11.84
CA SER A 14 -8.68 -11.26 -12.44
C SER A 14 -9.47 -10.11 -13.06
N LEU A 15 -10.53 -10.45 -13.81
CA LEU A 15 -11.53 -9.50 -14.30
C LEU A 15 -12.26 -8.75 -13.17
N ARG A 16 -12.26 -9.30 -11.95
CA ARG A 16 -12.75 -8.63 -10.74
C ARG A 16 -11.76 -7.61 -10.21
N ASN A 17 -10.46 -7.73 -10.49
CA ASN A 17 -9.45 -6.83 -9.94
C ASN A 17 -9.32 -5.55 -10.76
N LEU A 18 -8.76 -5.64 -11.97
CA LEU A 18 -8.45 -4.51 -12.86
C LEU A 18 -7.79 -3.30 -12.15
N PRO A 19 -6.59 -3.47 -11.55
CA PRO A 19 -5.89 -2.38 -10.90
C PRO A 19 -5.18 -1.49 -11.91
N TYR A 20 -5.02 -0.22 -11.57
CA TYR A 20 -4.37 0.80 -12.40
C TYR A 20 -2.88 0.88 -12.10
N GLY A 21 -2.05 1.11 -13.11
CA GLY A 21 -0.61 1.31 -12.93
C GLY A 21 -0.01 2.13 -14.05
N VAL A 22 1.25 2.52 -13.86
CA VAL A 22 2.05 3.20 -14.88
C VAL A 22 3.16 2.26 -15.32
N PHE A 23 3.27 2.03 -16.62
CA PHE A 23 4.24 1.11 -17.18
C PHE A 23 4.95 1.70 -18.40
N SER A 24 6.13 1.18 -18.68
CA SER A 24 6.79 1.32 -19.98
C SER A 24 7.20 -0.06 -20.51
N THR A 25 7.64 -0.10 -21.75
CA THR A 25 8.23 -1.28 -22.39
C THR A 25 9.60 -0.89 -22.92
N ASP A 26 10.40 -1.86 -23.33
CA ASP A 26 11.61 -1.57 -24.11
C ASP A 26 11.21 -0.86 -25.42
N GLY A 27 11.73 0.35 -25.62
CA GLY A 27 11.39 1.19 -26.77
C GLY A 27 11.18 2.66 -26.43
N PRO A 28 10.80 3.49 -27.41
CA PRO A 28 10.78 4.94 -27.28
C PRO A 28 9.50 5.49 -26.63
N LYS A 29 8.49 4.65 -26.37
CA LYS A 29 7.22 5.11 -25.81
C LYS A 29 7.42 5.54 -24.35
N PRO A 30 6.91 6.72 -23.93
CA PRO A 30 6.99 7.14 -22.55
C PRO A 30 6.19 6.22 -21.61
N PRO A 31 6.42 6.32 -20.29
CA PRO A 31 5.55 5.72 -19.29
C PRO A 31 4.09 6.13 -19.54
N ARG A 32 3.16 5.21 -19.35
CA ARG A 32 1.74 5.40 -19.65
C ARG A 32 0.86 4.55 -18.78
N ILE A 33 -0.41 4.93 -18.70
CA ILE A 33 -1.40 4.25 -17.86
C ILE A 33 -1.81 2.90 -18.46
N GLY A 34 -1.82 1.88 -17.62
CA GLY A 34 -2.27 0.54 -17.96
C GLY A 34 -3.10 -0.10 -16.85
N ILE A 35 -3.78 -1.19 -17.21
CA ILE A 35 -4.55 -2.03 -16.29
C ILE A 35 -3.98 -3.45 -16.32
N ALA A 36 -3.77 -4.07 -15.18
CA ALA A 36 -3.37 -5.48 -15.14
C ALA A 36 -4.57 -6.42 -15.38
N ILE A 37 -4.37 -7.44 -16.22
CA ILE A 37 -5.35 -8.49 -16.53
C ILE A 37 -4.65 -9.80 -16.91
N GLY A 38 -4.74 -10.81 -16.04
CA GLY A 38 -3.96 -12.04 -16.13
C GLY A 38 -2.46 -11.74 -16.24
N ASP A 39 -1.81 -12.31 -17.26
CA ASP A 39 -0.39 -12.10 -17.55
C ASP A 39 -0.15 -10.91 -18.54
N HIS A 40 -1.09 -9.97 -18.63
CA HIS A 40 -1.02 -8.82 -19.53
C HIS A 40 -1.26 -7.49 -18.83
N VAL A 41 -0.76 -6.42 -19.44
CA VAL A 41 -1.14 -5.04 -19.19
C VAL A 41 -1.95 -4.53 -20.39
N LEU A 42 -3.16 -4.05 -20.11
CA LEU A 42 -4.00 -3.37 -21.08
C LEU A 42 -3.65 -1.88 -21.10
N ASP A 43 -3.08 -1.42 -22.22
CA ASP A 43 -2.65 -0.05 -22.46
C ASP A 43 -3.86 0.88 -22.64
N MET A 44 -4.17 1.63 -21.59
CA MET A 44 -5.33 2.52 -21.57
C MET A 44 -5.19 3.68 -22.56
N SER A 45 -3.95 4.10 -22.86
CA SER A 45 -3.70 5.18 -23.81
C SER A 45 -4.08 4.77 -25.24
N VAL A 46 -3.86 3.51 -25.60
CA VAL A 46 -4.28 2.95 -26.90
C VAL A 46 -5.80 2.91 -26.99
N LEU A 47 -6.48 2.41 -25.95
CA LEU A 47 -7.95 2.36 -25.94
C LEU A 47 -8.58 3.75 -26.03
N ALA A 48 -8.06 4.70 -25.27
CA ALA A 48 -8.54 6.08 -25.27
C ALA A 48 -8.29 6.78 -26.61
N ALA A 49 -7.10 6.64 -27.21
CA ALA A 49 -6.79 7.24 -28.52
C ALA A 49 -7.63 6.65 -29.66
N ASP A 50 -8.06 5.40 -29.52
CA ASP A 50 -8.87 4.67 -30.50
C ASP A 50 -10.39 4.83 -30.28
N GLY A 51 -10.82 5.74 -29.39
CA GLY A 51 -12.23 6.09 -29.16
C GLY A 51 -13.04 5.06 -28.36
N VAL A 52 -12.37 4.16 -27.62
CA VAL A 52 -13.04 3.08 -26.85
C VAL A 52 -13.85 3.61 -25.67
N PHE A 53 -13.65 4.87 -25.26
CA PHE A 53 -14.28 5.49 -24.10
C PHE A 53 -15.16 6.71 -24.43
N ASP A 54 -15.36 7.02 -25.71
CA ASP A 54 -15.99 8.29 -26.16
C ASP A 54 -17.41 8.51 -25.65
N ASP A 55 -18.13 7.43 -25.33
CA ASP A 55 -19.50 7.44 -24.82
C ASP A 55 -19.61 7.41 -23.28
N ILE A 56 -18.49 7.41 -22.56
CA ILE A 56 -18.47 7.34 -21.07
C ILE A 56 -18.61 8.73 -20.43
N GLY A 57 -18.20 9.78 -21.14
CA GLY A 57 -18.30 11.18 -20.71
C GLY A 57 -17.28 11.57 -19.64
N PHE A 58 -16.00 11.59 -19.99
CA PHE A 58 -14.91 12.18 -19.21
C PHE A 58 -13.80 12.69 -20.13
N ASP A 59 -12.84 13.46 -19.61
CA ASP A 59 -11.72 13.94 -20.42
C ASP A 59 -10.69 12.81 -20.64
N VAL A 60 -10.71 12.20 -21.82
CA VAL A 60 -9.78 11.13 -22.20
C VAL A 60 -8.32 11.58 -22.24
N LYS A 61 -8.04 12.89 -22.27
CA LYS A 61 -6.67 13.44 -22.17
C LYS A 61 -6.03 13.19 -20.81
N THR A 62 -6.84 12.94 -19.78
CA THR A 62 -6.34 12.49 -18.47
C THR A 62 -5.74 11.08 -18.50
N ILE A 63 -5.90 10.37 -19.62
CA ILE A 63 -5.26 9.08 -19.90
C ILE A 63 -4.25 9.22 -21.06
N THR A 64 -4.61 9.95 -22.12
CA THR A 64 -3.78 10.04 -23.32
C THR A 64 -2.64 11.05 -23.13
N GLY A 65 -1.40 10.53 -23.07
CA GLY A 65 -0.19 11.35 -22.94
C GLY A 65 0.25 11.63 -21.51
N GLU A 66 -0.48 11.13 -20.52
CA GLU A 66 -0.12 11.24 -19.11
C GLU A 66 0.86 10.14 -18.69
N THR A 67 1.88 10.52 -17.92
CA THR A 67 2.90 9.61 -17.38
C THR A 67 2.64 9.22 -15.93
N THR A 68 1.53 9.69 -15.34
CA THR A 68 1.10 9.40 -13.97
C THR A 68 -0.42 9.30 -13.90
N LEU A 69 -0.96 8.68 -12.85
CA LEU A 69 -2.42 8.52 -12.68
C LEU A 69 -3.12 9.77 -12.12
N ASN A 70 -2.40 10.84 -11.76
CA ASN A 70 -2.97 11.99 -11.03
C ASN A 70 -4.17 12.62 -11.75
N SER A 71 -4.03 12.95 -13.04
CA SER A 71 -5.10 13.59 -13.84
C SER A 71 -6.33 12.69 -13.96
N TYR A 72 -6.13 11.39 -14.17
CA TYR A 72 -7.21 10.41 -14.25
C TYR A 72 -7.89 10.20 -12.88
N ALA A 73 -7.11 10.11 -11.81
CA ALA A 73 -7.63 9.97 -10.45
C ALA A 73 -8.48 11.18 -10.03
N ALA A 74 -8.16 12.38 -10.51
CA ALA A 74 -8.94 13.59 -10.28
C ALA A 74 -10.33 13.59 -10.93
N GLN A 75 -10.61 12.71 -11.90
CA GLN A 75 -11.94 12.61 -12.54
C GLN A 75 -13.03 12.09 -11.59
N GLY A 76 -12.64 11.48 -10.46
CA GLY A 76 -13.55 11.05 -9.40
C GLY A 76 -14.24 9.71 -9.65
N LYS A 77 -14.82 9.20 -8.58
CA LYS A 77 -15.34 7.84 -8.47
C LYS A 77 -16.32 7.46 -9.59
N ASP A 78 -17.25 8.33 -9.95
CA ASP A 78 -18.26 8.03 -10.98
C ASP A 78 -17.63 7.71 -12.34
N VAL A 79 -16.58 8.45 -12.73
CA VAL A 79 -15.83 8.17 -13.96
C VAL A 79 -15.09 6.83 -13.83
N HIS A 80 -14.40 6.61 -12.71
CA HIS A 80 -13.64 5.38 -12.47
C HIS A 80 -14.53 4.14 -12.52
N SER A 81 -15.72 4.18 -11.91
CA SER A 81 -16.68 3.08 -11.92
C SER A 81 -17.21 2.81 -13.33
N LYS A 82 -17.49 3.85 -14.14
CA LYS A 82 -17.92 3.67 -15.54
C LYS A 82 -16.81 3.10 -16.42
N VAL A 83 -15.58 3.61 -16.31
CA VAL A 83 -14.43 3.09 -17.06
C VAL A 83 -14.17 1.64 -16.67
N ARG A 84 -14.16 1.33 -15.37
CA ARG A 84 -14.04 -0.03 -14.87
C ARG A 84 -15.11 -0.96 -15.44
N LYS A 85 -16.38 -0.52 -15.45
CA LYS A 85 -17.47 -1.29 -16.05
C LYS A 85 -17.27 -1.51 -17.54
N ARG A 86 -16.86 -0.48 -18.31
CA ARG A 86 -16.50 -0.62 -19.72
C ARG A 86 -15.41 -1.66 -19.93
N LEU A 87 -14.35 -1.63 -19.12
CA LEU A 87 -13.25 -2.59 -19.20
C LEU A 87 -13.73 -4.01 -18.90
N GLN A 88 -14.58 -4.17 -17.88
CA GLN A 88 -15.19 -5.47 -17.59
C GLN A 88 -16.00 -5.99 -18.77
N ASP A 89 -16.86 -5.15 -19.34
CA ASP A 89 -17.70 -5.50 -20.49
C ASP A 89 -16.85 -5.81 -21.73
N LEU A 90 -15.74 -5.08 -21.96
CA LEU A 90 -14.80 -5.34 -23.06
C LEU A 90 -14.07 -6.68 -22.92
N LEU A 91 -13.71 -7.05 -21.69
CA LEU A 91 -12.86 -8.18 -21.38
C LEU A 91 -13.65 -9.46 -21.06
N GLU A 92 -14.96 -9.37 -20.85
CA GLU A 92 -15.83 -10.52 -20.58
C GLU A 92 -15.89 -11.49 -21.76
N LYS A 93 -15.86 -12.80 -21.48
CA LYS A 93 -15.79 -13.88 -22.49
C LYS A 93 -16.85 -13.73 -23.60
N GLU A 94 -18.10 -13.53 -23.19
CA GLU A 94 -19.26 -13.35 -24.08
C GLU A 94 -19.60 -11.86 -24.29
N THR A 95 -18.56 -11.04 -24.51
CA THR A 95 -18.71 -9.59 -24.69
C THR A 95 -19.51 -9.22 -25.94
N LYS A 96 -20.42 -8.25 -25.79
CA LYS A 96 -21.09 -7.54 -26.91
C LYS A 96 -20.21 -6.46 -27.53
N LEU A 97 -19.10 -6.12 -26.88
CA LEU A 97 -18.13 -5.11 -27.31
C LEU A 97 -16.90 -5.73 -27.99
N GLY A 98 -16.99 -6.99 -28.43
CA GLY A 98 -15.87 -7.75 -29.01
C GLY A 98 -15.18 -7.05 -30.19
N SER A 99 -15.96 -6.37 -31.04
CA SER A 99 -15.45 -5.58 -32.17
C SER A 99 -14.56 -4.41 -31.75
N LEU A 100 -14.66 -3.94 -30.50
CA LEU A 100 -13.81 -2.88 -29.96
C LEU A 100 -12.47 -3.38 -29.43
N LEU A 101 -12.28 -4.67 -29.16
CA LEU A 101 -10.98 -5.17 -28.69
C LEU A 101 -10.71 -6.64 -29.04
N ARG A 102 -11.55 -7.58 -28.58
CA ARG A 102 -11.34 -9.03 -28.75
C ARG A 102 -11.09 -9.43 -30.20
N ASP A 103 -11.95 -8.93 -31.09
CA ASP A 103 -12.01 -9.28 -32.51
C ASP A 103 -11.20 -8.30 -33.38
N ASN A 104 -10.78 -7.17 -32.81
CA ASN A 104 -9.95 -6.16 -33.49
C ASN A 104 -8.46 -6.47 -33.30
N GLN A 105 -7.91 -7.30 -34.17
CA GLN A 105 -6.52 -7.78 -34.08
C GLN A 105 -5.49 -6.63 -34.02
N GLY A 106 -5.66 -5.58 -34.83
CA GLY A 106 -4.74 -4.45 -34.90
C GLY A 106 -4.71 -3.62 -33.62
N ARG A 107 -5.87 -3.37 -33.00
CA ARG A 107 -5.93 -2.72 -31.69
C ARG A 107 -5.42 -3.63 -30.59
N ARG A 108 -5.82 -4.91 -30.60
CA ARG A 108 -5.40 -5.90 -29.59
C ARG A 108 -3.89 -6.03 -29.51
N ALA A 109 -3.20 -6.13 -30.65
CA ALA A 109 -1.75 -6.23 -30.71
C ALA A 109 -1.02 -4.99 -30.15
N ARG A 110 -1.65 -3.80 -30.20
CA ARG A 110 -1.10 -2.57 -29.60
C ARG A 110 -1.48 -2.39 -28.13
N ALA A 111 -2.68 -2.85 -27.75
CA ALA A 111 -3.28 -2.59 -26.45
C ALA A 111 -2.93 -3.65 -25.40
N LEU A 112 -2.76 -4.92 -25.77
CA LEU A 112 -2.38 -5.98 -24.83
C LEU A 112 -0.87 -6.20 -24.87
N VAL A 113 -0.20 -5.84 -23.79
CA VAL A 113 1.24 -5.96 -23.61
C VAL A 113 1.54 -7.09 -22.62
N PRO A 114 2.43 -8.05 -22.90
CA PRO A 114 2.81 -9.07 -21.95
C PRO A 114 3.41 -8.49 -20.66
N MET A 115 2.94 -8.91 -19.49
CA MET A 115 3.36 -8.39 -18.18
C MET A 115 4.88 -8.57 -17.94
N ASN A 116 5.49 -9.62 -18.48
CA ASN A 116 6.93 -9.87 -18.37
C ASN A 116 7.80 -8.94 -19.23
N SER A 117 7.18 -8.15 -20.12
CA SER A 117 7.87 -7.19 -21.00
C SER A 117 7.73 -5.75 -20.52
N VAL A 118 7.03 -5.52 -19.39
CA VAL A 118 6.81 -4.18 -18.85
C VAL A 118 7.76 -3.86 -17.70
N LYS A 119 8.16 -2.59 -17.64
CA LYS A 119 8.76 -1.98 -16.46
C LYS A 119 7.70 -1.12 -15.78
N MET A 120 7.41 -1.42 -14.52
CA MET A 120 6.50 -0.61 -13.71
C MET A 120 7.20 0.64 -13.16
N HIS A 121 6.44 1.71 -13.01
CA HIS A 121 6.87 2.98 -12.42
C HIS A 121 6.00 3.32 -11.22
N LEU A 122 6.36 4.37 -10.49
CA LEU A 122 5.51 4.90 -9.43
C LEU A 122 4.16 5.34 -10.05
N PRO A 123 3.01 4.91 -9.49
CA PRO A 123 1.71 5.13 -10.11
C PRO A 123 1.26 6.60 -10.12
N MET A 124 1.70 7.39 -9.15
CA MET A 124 1.31 8.79 -8.95
C MET A 124 2.56 9.66 -8.80
N ALA A 125 2.48 10.92 -9.23
CA ALA A 125 3.31 11.98 -8.67
C ALA A 125 2.80 12.31 -7.26
N ILE A 126 3.55 11.96 -6.24
CA ILE A 126 3.12 12.11 -4.84
C ILE A 126 3.44 13.53 -4.38
N GLY A 127 2.39 14.30 -4.07
CA GLY A 127 2.53 15.65 -3.53
C GLY A 127 2.98 15.59 -2.08
N ASP A 128 2.11 15.07 -1.22
CA ASP A 128 2.37 14.80 0.19
C ASP A 128 2.18 13.31 0.52
N TYR A 129 2.92 12.85 1.53
CA TYR A 129 2.78 11.53 2.12
C TYR A 129 2.53 11.70 3.62
N THR A 130 1.45 11.11 4.13
CA THR A 130 1.11 11.09 5.55
C THR A 130 1.05 9.66 6.04
N ASP A 131 1.71 9.42 7.16
CA ASP A 131 1.75 8.12 7.81
C ASP A 131 0.99 8.18 9.13
N PHE A 132 0.06 7.26 9.31
CA PHE A 132 -0.77 7.19 10.50
C PHE A 132 -0.21 6.18 11.50
N PHE A 133 -0.81 6.14 12.68
CA PHE A 133 -0.48 5.19 13.73
C PHE A 133 -1.78 4.64 14.32
N ILE A 134 -2.45 3.77 13.56
CA ILE A 134 -3.82 3.30 13.87
C ILE A 134 -3.93 1.77 14.06
N GLY A 135 -2.82 1.03 13.93
CA GLY A 135 -2.77 -0.41 14.19
C GLY A 135 -2.86 -0.72 15.69
N LEU A 136 -3.91 -1.44 16.12
CA LEU A 136 -4.17 -1.69 17.54
C LEU A 136 -3.04 -2.44 18.22
N HIS A 137 -2.72 -3.63 17.67
CA HIS A 137 -1.74 -4.51 18.28
C HIS A 137 -0.34 -3.91 18.16
N HIS A 138 -0.03 -3.24 17.04
CA HIS A 138 1.26 -2.58 16.85
C HIS A 138 1.51 -1.56 17.95
N ALA A 139 0.53 -0.69 18.23
CA ALA A 139 0.68 0.32 19.28
C ALA A 139 0.83 -0.29 20.68
N VAL A 140 0.03 -1.31 21.01
CA VAL A 140 0.10 -2.00 22.30
C VAL A 140 1.42 -2.73 22.49
N ILE A 141 1.90 -3.45 21.46
CA ILE A 141 3.17 -4.18 21.50
C ILE A 141 4.34 -3.19 21.62
N CYS A 142 4.35 -2.13 20.81
CA CYS A 142 5.39 -1.11 20.89
C CYS A 142 5.44 -0.45 22.27
N ALA A 143 4.29 -0.14 22.87
CA ALA A 143 4.24 0.43 24.21
C ALA A 143 4.90 -0.49 25.25
N ASP A 144 4.60 -1.78 25.20
CA ASP A 144 5.18 -2.78 26.10
C ASP A 144 6.68 -3.04 25.82
N VAL A 145 7.13 -2.98 24.56
CA VAL A 145 8.56 -3.10 24.24
C VAL A 145 9.36 -1.89 24.73
N ILE A 146 8.82 -0.67 24.55
CA ILE A 146 9.47 0.58 24.95
C ILE A 146 9.46 0.72 26.48
N LYS A 147 8.31 0.47 27.11
CA LYS A 147 8.12 0.58 28.55
C LYS A 147 7.32 -0.64 29.02
N PRO A 148 8.00 -1.73 29.42
CA PRO A 148 7.34 -2.97 29.86
C PRO A 148 6.23 -2.75 30.88
N GLY A 149 5.05 -3.30 30.60
CA GLY A 149 3.83 -3.17 31.42
C GLY A 149 3.07 -1.85 31.26
N ALA A 150 3.56 -0.90 30.44
CA ALA A 150 2.83 0.33 30.17
C ALA A 150 1.63 0.07 29.24
N LYS A 151 0.55 0.81 29.47
CA LYS A 151 -0.56 0.89 28.52
C LYS A 151 -0.24 1.92 27.44
N ILE A 152 -0.78 1.75 26.23
CA ILE A 152 -0.54 2.68 25.12
C ILE A 152 -0.92 4.11 25.49
N GLU A 153 -1.99 4.34 26.24
CA GLU A 153 -2.46 5.67 26.67
C GLU A 153 -1.47 6.39 27.58
N GLN A 154 -0.53 5.67 28.21
CA GLN A 154 0.52 6.28 29.02
C GLN A 154 1.64 6.88 28.16
N LEU A 155 1.79 6.40 26.91
CA LEU A 155 2.77 6.91 25.94
C LEU A 155 2.12 7.80 24.88
N CYS A 156 0.89 7.47 24.48
CA CYS A 156 0.09 8.19 23.51
C CYS A 156 -1.34 8.34 24.05
N PRO A 157 -1.60 9.34 24.92
CA PRO A 157 -2.91 9.52 25.58
C PRO A 157 -4.10 9.65 24.63
N CYS A 158 -3.86 10.11 23.40
CA CYS A 158 -4.90 10.34 22.40
C CYS A 158 -5.15 9.14 21.46
N PHE A 159 -4.43 8.02 21.61
CA PHE A 159 -4.44 6.90 20.67
C PHE A 159 -5.85 6.38 20.35
N TYR A 160 -6.72 6.26 21.36
CA TYR A 160 -8.09 5.78 21.15
C TYR A 160 -9.09 6.88 20.74
N ASN A 161 -8.69 8.15 20.76
CA ASN A 161 -9.58 9.30 20.54
C ASN A 161 -9.47 9.88 19.13
N LEU A 162 -8.28 9.86 18.53
CA LEU A 162 -8.02 10.38 17.20
C LEU A 162 -6.98 9.53 16.46
N PRO A 163 -7.03 9.46 15.12
CA PRO A 163 -6.03 8.76 14.33
C PRO A 163 -4.74 9.61 14.25
N VAL A 164 -3.77 9.29 15.12
CA VAL A 164 -2.48 9.98 15.19
C VAL A 164 -1.70 9.78 13.89
N ALA A 165 -0.99 10.81 13.44
CA ALA A 165 -0.21 10.78 12.22
C ALA A 165 0.98 11.75 12.25
N TYR A 166 1.89 11.59 11.31
CA TYR A 166 2.95 12.55 10.98
C TYR A 166 3.12 12.67 9.46
N ASN A 167 3.78 13.74 9.02
CA ASN A 167 4.11 13.92 7.61
C ASN A 167 5.34 13.07 7.27
N GLY A 168 5.15 12.09 6.39
CA GLY A 168 6.22 11.29 5.82
C GLY A 168 6.97 12.06 4.72
N ARG A 169 7.94 11.39 4.08
CA ARG A 169 8.76 12.00 3.04
C ARG A 169 8.37 11.51 1.64
N ALA A 170 7.62 12.33 0.90
CA ALA A 170 7.17 11.98 -0.45
C ALA A 170 8.32 11.68 -1.43
N SER A 171 9.44 12.41 -1.35
CA SER A 171 10.55 12.27 -2.32
C SER A 171 11.29 10.93 -2.24
N SER A 172 11.13 10.18 -1.15
CA SER A 172 11.75 8.87 -0.93
C SER A 172 10.76 7.72 -1.08
N VAL A 173 9.55 7.99 -1.56
CA VAL A 173 8.61 6.94 -1.95
C VAL A 173 9.01 6.38 -3.31
N VAL A 174 9.30 5.08 -3.35
CA VAL A 174 9.81 4.38 -4.53
C VAL A 174 8.89 3.23 -4.92
N VAL A 175 8.90 2.87 -6.20
CA VAL A 175 8.17 1.70 -6.70
C VAL A 175 8.86 0.41 -6.22
N SER A 176 8.06 -0.63 -5.96
CA SER A 176 8.50 -1.99 -5.68
C SER A 176 9.67 -2.46 -6.56
N GLY A 177 10.63 -3.16 -5.95
CA GLY A 177 11.84 -3.65 -6.59
C GLY A 177 13.02 -2.67 -6.55
N THR A 178 12.82 -1.43 -6.12
CA THR A 178 13.90 -0.44 -5.98
C THR A 178 14.82 -0.84 -4.82
N PRO A 179 16.12 -1.12 -5.06
CA PRO A 179 17.07 -1.35 -3.99
C PRO A 179 17.46 -0.03 -3.32
N PHE A 180 17.83 -0.08 -2.04
CA PHE A 180 18.26 1.11 -1.29
C PHE A 180 19.41 0.77 -0.35
N HIS A 181 20.29 1.75 -0.11
CA HIS A 181 21.39 1.58 0.83
C HIS A 181 20.89 1.70 2.27
N ARG A 182 21.39 0.81 3.14
CA ARG A 182 21.24 0.95 4.59
C ARG A 182 21.62 2.37 5.01
N PRO A 183 20.75 3.10 5.71
CA PRO A 183 21.01 4.50 6.04
C PRO A 183 22.13 4.60 7.07
N ARG A 184 22.82 5.74 7.04
CA ARG A 184 23.76 6.17 8.07
C ARG A 184 23.11 7.26 8.90
N GLY A 185 23.35 7.29 10.20
CA GLY A 185 22.79 8.30 11.09
C GLY A 185 23.48 8.36 12.43
N GLN A 186 22.99 9.23 13.31
CA GLN A 186 23.51 9.39 14.66
C GLN A 186 22.78 8.48 15.63
N VAL A 187 23.54 7.79 16.47
CA VAL A 187 23.01 6.87 17.48
C VAL A 187 23.80 6.98 18.78
N PRO A 188 23.14 6.97 19.95
CA PRO A 188 23.83 6.86 21.23
C PRO A 188 24.36 5.43 21.41
N VAL A 189 25.51 5.32 22.06
CA VAL A 189 26.11 4.04 22.50
C VAL A 189 26.14 3.96 24.02
N GLU A 190 26.45 2.79 24.58
CA GLU A 190 26.28 2.48 26.02
C GLU A 190 26.99 3.45 26.99
N ASN A 191 28.10 4.07 26.57
CA ASN A 191 28.84 5.05 27.38
C ASN A 191 28.29 6.50 27.25
N GLY A 192 27.16 6.69 26.57
CA GLY A 192 26.57 8.00 26.31
C GLY A 192 27.21 8.79 25.16
N GLN A 193 28.24 8.26 24.50
CA GLN A 193 28.79 8.86 23.29
C GLN A 193 27.81 8.74 22.13
N ILE A 194 27.82 9.76 21.27
CA ILE A 194 27.05 9.77 20.03
C ILE A 194 28.00 9.39 18.91
N VAL A 195 27.67 8.32 18.19
CA VAL A 195 28.42 7.91 17.00
C VAL A 195 27.57 8.14 15.76
N SER A 196 28.23 8.45 14.64
CA SER A 196 27.59 8.48 13.33
C SER A 196 28.09 7.32 12.49
N GLY A 197 27.17 6.48 12.00
CA GLY A 197 27.53 5.27 11.26
C GLY A 197 26.32 4.55 10.67
N PRO A 198 26.52 3.37 10.07
CA PRO A 198 25.44 2.54 9.54
C PRO A 198 24.40 2.19 10.60
N CYS A 199 23.12 2.23 10.21
CA CYS A 199 22.00 1.76 11.03
C CYS A 199 22.20 0.30 11.48
N ARG A 200 22.06 0.03 12.77
CA ARG A 200 22.20 -1.32 13.35
C ARG A 200 20.88 -2.04 13.52
N LYS A 201 19.76 -1.31 13.48
CA LYS A 201 18.40 -1.84 13.69
C LYS A 201 17.49 -1.47 12.52
N LEU A 202 17.81 -1.98 11.33
CA LEU A 202 17.03 -1.76 10.12
C LEU A 202 15.82 -2.70 10.08
N ASP A 203 14.67 -2.16 9.76
CA ASP A 203 13.39 -2.84 9.90
C ASP A 203 12.49 -2.57 8.70
N PHE A 204 11.51 -3.45 8.51
CA PHE A 204 10.38 -3.25 7.60
C PHE A 204 9.14 -2.85 8.41
N GLU A 205 8.14 -2.28 7.76
CA GLU A 205 6.82 -2.06 8.34
C GLU A 205 5.75 -2.49 7.35
N VAL A 206 4.95 -3.51 7.71
CA VAL A 206 3.84 -3.97 6.87
C VAL A 206 2.70 -2.95 6.94
N GLU A 207 2.46 -2.26 5.83
CA GLU A 207 1.45 -1.22 5.75
C GLU A 207 0.50 -1.37 4.56
N PHE A 208 -0.62 -0.65 4.68
CA PHE A 208 -1.58 -0.46 3.61
C PHE A 208 -1.80 1.04 3.41
N ALA A 209 -1.93 1.47 2.16
CA ALA A 209 -2.06 2.89 1.86
C ALA A 209 -3.08 3.14 0.77
N CYS A 210 -3.63 4.36 0.75
CA CYS A 210 -4.50 4.83 -0.31
C CYS A 210 -3.93 6.05 -1.00
N PHE A 211 -4.23 6.18 -2.30
CA PHE A 211 -4.01 7.41 -3.03
C PHE A 211 -5.27 8.26 -3.05
N ILE A 212 -5.09 9.56 -2.84
CA ILE A 212 -6.16 10.54 -3.00
C ILE A 212 -6.42 10.76 -4.49
N GLY A 213 -7.67 10.63 -4.92
CA GLY A 213 -8.12 10.96 -6.27
C GLY A 213 -8.65 12.38 -6.35
N LYS A 214 -9.63 12.71 -5.51
CA LYS A 214 -10.22 14.04 -5.43
C LYS A 214 -9.70 14.77 -4.20
N GLY A 215 -9.13 15.95 -4.38
CA GLY A 215 -8.69 16.80 -3.28
C GLY A 215 -9.83 17.55 -2.57
N ASN A 216 -9.47 18.44 -1.66
CA ASN A 216 -10.35 19.43 -1.03
C ASN A 216 -9.71 20.83 -1.11
N ALA A 217 -10.55 21.86 -1.12
CA ALA A 217 -10.06 23.23 -1.10
C ALA A 217 -9.40 23.55 0.25
N PHE A 218 -8.38 24.42 0.22
CA PHE A 218 -7.73 24.92 1.43
C PHE A 218 -8.76 25.52 2.40
N GLY A 219 -8.69 25.15 3.68
CA GLY A 219 -9.63 25.58 4.71
C GLY A 219 -10.96 24.81 4.75
N GLN A 220 -11.18 23.84 3.86
CA GLN A 220 -12.40 23.03 3.85
C GLN A 220 -12.11 21.59 4.29
N GLU A 221 -12.83 21.13 5.30
CA GLU A 221 -12.72 19.74 5.76
C GLU A 221 -13.44 18.75 4.83
N ILE A 222 -13.01 17.50 4.86
CA ILE A 222 -13.72 16.36 4.29
C ILE A 222 -14.49 15.69 5.42
N LYS A 223 -15.82 15.57 5.27
CA LYS A 223 -16.64 14.84 6.26
C LYS A 223 -16.39 13.34 6.16
N VAL A 224 -16.40 12.63 7.29
CA VAL A 224 -16.16 11.17 7.34
C VAL A 224 -17.05 10.38 6.36
N ASP A 225 -18.32 10.75 6.22
CA ASP A 225 -19.25 10.06 5.29
C ASP A 225 -18.96 10.33 3.80
N GLN A 226 -18.17 11.38 3.48
CA GLN A 226 -17.79 11.76 2.11
C GLN A 226 -16.38 11.29 1.75
N ALA A 227 -15.56 10.91 2.75
CA ALA A 227 -14.14 10.67 2.56
C ALA A 227 -13.81 9.55 1.57
N GLU A 228 -14.66 8.53 1.42
CA GLU A 228 -14.43 7.48 0.40
C GLU A 228 -14.48 8.00 -1.04
N GLU A 229 -15.20 9.09 -1.30
CA GLU A 229 -15.27 9.72 -2.64
C GLU A 229 -13.94 10.38 -3.03
N HIS A 230 -13.07 10.63 -2.04
CA HIS A 230 -11.75 11.22 -2.23
C HIS A 230 -10.68 10.16 -2.46
N ILE A 231 -10.95 8.88 -2.23
CA ILE A 231 -9.98 7.79 -2.38
C ILE A 231 -10.04 7.24 -3.80
N PHE A 232 -8.89 7.21 -4.49
CA PHE A 232 -8.77 6.61 -5.82
C PHE A 232 -8.64 5.08 -5.74
N GLY A 233 -7.78 4.60 -4.85
CA GLY A 233 -7.52 3.18 -4.67
C GLY A 233 -6.36 2.93 -3.71
N PHE A 234 -5.98 1.68 -3.58
CA PHE A 234 -5.07 1.21 -2.53
C PHE A 234 -3.84 0.51 -3.08
N VAL A 235 -2.78 0.54 -2.28
CA VAL A 235 -1.50 -0.13 -2.52
C VAL A 235 -1.00 -0.78 -1.24
N LEU A 236 -0.16 -1.81 -1.40
CA LEU A 236 0.70 -2.28 -0.32
C LEU A 236 1.86 -1.30 -0.14
N MET A 237 2.34 -1.19 1.08
CA MET A 237 3.40 -0.26 1.42
C MET A 237 4.37 -0.86 2.45
N ASN A 238 5.65 -0.53 2.30
CA ASN A 238 6.70 -0.81 3.27
C ASN A 238 7.38 0.48 3.69
N ASP A 239 7.14 0.89 4.94
CA ASP A 239 7.80 2.06 5.52
C ASP A 239 9.10 1.66 6.24
N TRP A 240 10.19 1.58 5.47
CA TRP A 240 11.47 1.10 5.96
C TRP A 240 11.97 1.98 7.10
N SER A 241 12.45 1.33 8.16
CA SER A 241 12.69 2.01 9.43
C SER A 241 14.06 1.71 10.00
N ALA A 242 14.84 2.75 10.27
CA ALA A 242 16.10 2.65 11.00
C ALA A 242 15.87 2.97 12.48
N ARG A 243 15.52 1.95 13.26
CA ARG A 243 14.97 2.09 14.62
C ARG A 243 15.92 2.79 15.58
N ASP A 244 17.21 2.50 15.51
CA ASP A 244 18.22 3.10 16.38
C ASP A 244 18.43 4.59 16.10
N ILE A 245 18.35 5.00 14.83
CA ILE A 245 18.35 6.42 14.43
C ILE A 245 17.03 7.07 14.87
N GLN A 246 15.89 6.45 14.55
CA GLN A 246 14.55 6.94 14.85
C GLN A 246 14.36 7.23 16.35
N PHE A 247 14.68 6.27 17.23
CA PHE A 247 14.45 6.45 18.67
C PHE A 247 15.31 7.55 19.29
N TYR A 248 16.44 7.89 18.67
CA TYR A 248 17.28 8.98 19.15
C TYR A 248 16.77 10.34 18.69
N GLU A 249 16.32 10.47 17.43
CA GLU A 249 15.91 11.77 16.86
C GLU A 249 14.44 12.12 17.10
N ALA A 250 13.56 11.13 17.30
CA ALA A 250 12.12 11.34 17.32
C ALA A 250 11.53 12.12 18.51
N PRO A 251 12.15 12.20 19.71
CA PRO A 251 11.59 12.99 20.79
C PRO A 251 11.22 14.42 20.34
N MET A 252 10.06 14.90 20.76
CA MET A 252 9.45 16.21 20.43
C MET A 252 8.91 16.37 19.00
N MET A 253 9.68 15.98 17.97
CA MET A 253 9.35 16.32 16.58
C MET A 253 8.85 15.15 15.74
N GLY A 254 8.94 13.92 16.25
CA GLY A 254 8.55 12.71 15.54
C GLY A 254 9.64 12.15 14.62
N PRO A 255 9.37 11.02 13.94
CA PRO A 255 10.34 10.34 13.08
C PRO A 255 10.81 11.21 11.91
N PHE A 256 12.11 11.13 11.55
CA PHE A 256 12.66 11.87 10.42
C PHE A 256 13.64 11.01 9.58
N ASN A 257 14.96 11.11 9.78
CA ASN A 257 15.94 10.32 9.01
C ASN A 257 15.78 8.81 9.23
N GLY A 258 15.21 8.41 10.36
CA GLY A 258 14.84 7.03 10.66
C GLY A 258 13.77 6.45 9.74
N LYS A 259 13.11 7.28 8.91
CA LYS A 259 12.04 6.90 7.97
C LYS A 259 12.29 7.44 6.55
N SER A 260 12.76 8.68 6.42
CA SER A 260 12.83 9.41 5.15
C SER A 260 13.86 8.89 4.13
N PHE A 261 14.52 7.77 4.40
CA PHE A 261 15.54 7.21 3.51
C PHE A 261 14.94 6.30 2.43
N CYS A 262 13.82 5.62 2.70
CA CYS A 262 13.14 4.78 1.73
C CYS A 262 11.74 4.41 2.22
N THR A 263 10.75 4.54 1.35
CA THR A 263 9.41 3.97 1.55
C THR A 263 9.02 3.29 0.23
N SER A 264 8.64 2.02 0.24
CA SER A 264 8.27 1.30 -0.99
C SER A 264 6.76 1.14 -1.13
N VAL A 265 6.22 1.22 -2.35
CA VAL A 265 4.81 0.92 -2.65
C VAL A 265 4.66 -0.09 -3.78
N SER A 266 3.61 -0.91 -3.74
CA SER A 266 3.24 -1.77 -4.87
C SER A 266 2.84 -0.93 -6.09
N PRO A 267 3.16 -1.36 -7.32
CA PRO A 267 2.94 -0.55 -8.51
C PRO A 267 1.47 -0.48 -8.99
N TRP A 268 0.63 -1.40 -8.52
CA TRP A 268 -0.76 -1.55 -8.94
C TRP A 268 -1.71 -0.97 -7.90
N VAL A 269 -2.42 0.09 -8.28
CA VAL A 269 -3.45 0.75 -7.47
C VAL A 269 -4.77 0.01 -7.66
N VAL A 270 -5.17 -0.76 -6.64
CA VAL A 270 -6.42 -1.53 -6.64
C VAL A 270 -7.59 -0.60 -6.33
N PRO A 271 -8.61 -0.49 -7.21
CA PRO A 271 -9.71 0.44 -6.98
C PRO A 271 -10.61 0.00 -5.82
N LEU A 272 -11.21 0.98 -5.14
CA LEU A 272 -12.16 0.77 -4.05
C LEU A 272 -13.27 -0.24 -4.41
N ASP A 273 -13.81 -0.13 -5.63
CA ASP A 273 -14.88 -1.00 -6.14
C ASP A 273 -14.47 -2.49 -6.23
N ALA A 274 -13.18 -2.80 -6.40
CA ALA A 274 -12.67 -4.17 -6.37
C ALA A 274 -12.63 -4.74 -4.94
N LEU A 275 -12.46 -3.86 -3.94
CA LEU A 275 -12.33 -4.22 -2.54
C LEU A 275 -13.66 -4.23 -1.77
N GLU A 276 -14.71 -3.62 -2.32
CA GLU A 276 -16.04 -3.53 -1.70
C GLU A 276 -16.57 -4.85 -1.11
N PRO A 277 -16.43 -6.01 -1.78
CA PRO A 277 -16.90 -7.29 -1.24
C PRO A 277 -16.16 -7.76 0.02
N PHE A 278 -14.96 -7.23 0.28
CA PHE A 278 -14.09 -7.63 1.40
C PHE A 278 -14.20 -6.69 2.61
N ARG A 279 -15.21 -5.82 2.63
CA ARG A 279 -15.45 -4.93 3.76
C ARG A 279 -15.73 -5.68 5.06
N THR A 280 -15.17 -5.16 6.14
CA THR A 280 -15.32 -5.71 7.49
C THR A 280 -15.36 -4.59 8.53
N LEU A 281 -15.67 -4.97 9.77
CA LEU A 281 -15.48 -4.11 10.92
C LEU A 281 -13.96 -3.93 11.20
N PRO A 282 -13.53 -2.74 11.66
CA PRO A 282 -12.20 -2.58 12.26
C PRO A 282 -12.06 -3.44 13.53
N SER A 283 -10.84 -3.57 14.07
CA SER A 283 -10.60 -4.27 15.32
C SER A 283 -11.44 -3.70 16.47
N GLU A 284 -11.95 -4.61 17.29
CA GLU A 284 -12.55 -4.23 18.56
C GLU A 284 -11.47 -3.66 19.50
N THR A 285 -11.83 -2.60 20.21
CA THR A 285 -10.96 -1.99 21.21
C THR A 285 -11.26 -2.54 22.60
N PRO A 286 -10.28 -2.61 23.51
CA PRO A 286 -10.48 -3.13 24.87
C PRO A 286 -11.42 -2.27 25.73
N MET A 287 -11.76 -1.07 25.25
CA MET A 287 -12.69 -0.13 25.86
C MET A 287 -13.71 0.35 24.83
N LYS A 288 -14.91 0.69 25.28
CA LYS A 288 -15.88 1.39 24.44
C LYS A 288 -15.35 2.80 24.15
N ARG A 289 -15.14 3.10 22.87
CA ARG A 289 -14.72 4.44 22.43
C ARG A 289 -15.93 5.34 22.26
N LEU A 290 -15.85 6.55 22.82
CA LEU A 290 -16.75 7.65 22.48
C LEU A 290 -16.00 8.59 21.54
N LEU A 291 -16.17 8.36 20.24
CA LEU A 291 -15.53 9.19 19.22
C LEU A 291 -16.28 10.52 19.09
N ALA A 292 -15.55 11.58 18.74
CA ALA A 292 -16.16 12.86 18.39
C ALA A 292 -17.02 12.72 17.13
N ASP A 293 -18.05 13.55 17.00
CA ASP A 293 -19.04 13.48 15.92
C ASP A 293 -18.41 13.46 14.52
N TYR A 294 -17.35 14.23 14.30
CA TYR A 294 -16.67 14.31 12.99
C TYR A 294 -15.95 13.00 12.59
N LEU A 295 -15.68 12.10 13.54
CA LEU A 295 -15.14 10.76 13.31
C LEU A 295 -16.21 9.67 13.32
N THR A 296 -17.48 10.03 13.55
CA THR A 296 -18.59 9.08 13.63
C THR A 296 -19.31 9.04 12.29
N GLY A 297 -19.01 8.04 11.47
CA GLY A 297 -19.66 7.81 10.17
C GLY A 297 -20.83 6.83 10.25
N LYS A 298 -21.68 6.86 9.22
CA LYS A 298 -22.84 5.94 9.09
C LYS A 298 -22.43 4.51 8.77
N LYS A 299 -21.31 4.34 8.07
CA LYS A 299 -20.83 3.03 7.62
C LYS A 299 -20.03 2.35 8.74
N THR A 300 -20.55 1.25 9.28
CA THR A 300 -19.89 0.50 10.36
C THR A 300 -18.78 -0.42 9.83
N LYS A 301 -19.01 -1.11 8.71
CA LYS A 301 -17.99 -1.89 8.00
C LYS A 301 -17.10 -0.97 7.16
N SER A 302 -16.13 -0.35 7.82
CA SER A 302 -15.28 0.70 7.27
C SER A 302 -13.81 0.29 7.05
N ALA A 303 -13.46 -0.95 7.40
CA ALA A 303 -12.16 -1.55 7.10
C ALA A 303 -12.29 -2.63 6.01
N TYR A 304 -11.17 -3.21 5.59
CA TYR A 304 -11.11 -4.32 4.63
C TYR A 304 -10.41 -5.52 5.26
N ASN A 305 -10.90 -6.72 5.00
CA ASN A 305 -10.27 -7.97 5.42
C ASN A 305 -9.34 -8.45 4.30
N ILE A 306 -8.09 -7.97 4.32
CA ILE A 306 -7.08 -8.28 3.31
C ILE A 306 -5.83 -8.77 4.04
N PRO A 307 -5.57 -10.09 4.05
CA PRO A 307 -4.34 -10.64 4.59
C PRO A 307 -3.13 -10.18 3.76
N ILE A 308 -2.08 -9.73 4.44
CA ILE A 308 -0.81 -9.34 3.84
C ILE A 308 0.27 -10.31 4.32
N LYS A 309 0.86 -11.06 3.40
CA LYS A 309 1.97 -11.96 3.69
C LYS A 309 3.29 -11.24 3.43
N ALA A 310 4.15 -11.22 4.43
CA ALA A 310 5.51 -10.70 4.37
C ALA A 310 6.53 -11.83 4.36
N THR A 311 7.46 -11.78 3.41
CA THR A 311 8.52 -12.79 3.25
C THR A 311 9.90 -12.15 3.16
N LEU A 312 10.92 -12.87 3.61
CA LEU A 312 12.32 -12.51 3.52
C LEU A 312 13.01 -13.44 2.52
N GLU A 313 13.76 -12.90 1.57
CA GLU A 313 14.79 -13.65 0.86
C GLU A 313 16.16 -13.34 1.48
N ALA A 314 16.84 -14.39 1.93
CA ALA A 314 18.18 -14.35 2.50
C ALA A 314 18.94 -15.63 2.11
N ASN A 315 20.22 -15.52 1.79
CA ASN A 315 21.07 -16.67 1.41
C ASN A 315 20.46 -17.57 0.32
N SER A 316 19.79 -16.97 -0.68
CA SER A 316 19.09 -17.67 -1.77
C SER A 316 17.92 -18.57 -1.33
N GLU A 317 17.43 -18.39 -0.10
CA GLU A 317 16.25 -19.06 0.43
C GLU A 317 15.19 -18.02 0.84
N ARG A 318 13.93 -18.43 0.83
CA ARG A 318 12.80 -17.57 1.16
C ARG A 318 12.12 -18.04 2.44
N TYR A 319 11.81 -17.11 3.34
CA TYR A 319 11.28 -17.37 4.67
C TYR A 319 9.98 -16.58 4.88
N ASP A 320 9.05 -17.17 5.62
CA ASP A 320 7.87 -16.43 6.12
C ASP A 320 8.30 -15.52 7.28
N ILE A 321 7.95 -14.24 7.21
CA ILE A 321 8.20 -13.28 8.29
C ILE A 321 6.92 -13.05 9.09
N ALA A 322 5.84 -12.67 8.41
CA ALA A 322 4.59 -12.29 9.05
C ALA A 322 3.39 -12.50 8.14
N THR A 323 2.22 -12.73 8.72
CA THR A 323 0.92 -12.62 8.06
C THR A 323 0.07 -11.61 8.81
N CYS A 324 -0.01 -10.39 8.30
CA CYS A 324 -0.78 -9.30 8.89
C CYS A 324 -2.16 -9.19 8.22
N ASN A 325 -3.00 -8.26 8.68
CA ASN A 325 -4.28 -7.98 8.03
C ASN A 325 -4.63 -6.48 8.11
N THR A 326 -5.20 -5.96 7.03
CA THR A 326 -5.64 -4.56 6.93
C THR A 326 -6.80 -4.19 7.87
N ASN A 327 -7.51 -5.17 8.44
CA ASN A 327 -8.56 -4.90 9.43
C ASN A 327 -8.04 -4.76 10.86
N ASN A 328 -6.74 -4.96 11.11
CA ASN A 328 -6.12 -4.84 12.43
C ASN A 328 -5.91 -3.37 12.87
N VAL A 329 -6.87 -2.51 12.54
CA VAL A 329 -6.86 -1.06 12.75
C VAL A 329 -8.04 -0.63 13.61
N ILE A 330 -7.89 0.48 14.32
CA ILE A 330 -8.99 1.07 15.11
C ILE A 330 -9.65 2.27 14.42
N PHE A 331 -9.02 2.84 13.39
CA PHE A 331 -9.61 3.89 12.57
C PHE A 331 -9.63 3.45 11.11
N SER A 332 -10.64 3.88 10.39
CA SER A 332 -10.78 3.63 8.96
C SER A 332 -10.17 4.76 8.13
N PHE A 333 -9.88 4.51 6.85
CA PHE A 333 -9.43 5.57 5.93
C PHE A 333 -10.37 6.79 5.91
N PRO A 334 -11.71 6.62 5.90
CA PRO A 334 -12.62 7.76 6.06
C PRO A 334 -12.37 8.61 7.31
N GLN A 335 -12.08 7.97 8.45
CA GLN A 335 -11.77 8.67 9.70
C GLN A 335 -10.39 9.34 9.65
N MET A 336 -9.40 8.69 9.03
CA MET A 336 -8.08 9.28 8.81
C MET A 336 -8.16 10.56 7.96
N LEU A 337 -8.87 10.52 6.83
CA LEU A 337 -9.05 11.69 5.95
C LEU A 337 -9.86 12.81 6.63
N ALA A 338 -10.93 12.46 7.36
CA ALA A 338 -11.70 13.44 8.12
C ALA A 338 -10.85 14.13 9.19
N HIS A 339 -9.99 13.38 9.89
CA HIS A 339 -9.05 13.95 10.85
C HIS A 339 -8.00 14.82 10.19
N HIS A 340 -7.36 14.32 9.13
CA HIS A 340 -6.30 15.02 8.42
C HIS A 340 -6.76 16.39 7.91
N THR A 341 -7.99 16.47 7.41
CA THR A 341 -8.55 17.70 6.84
C THR A 341 -9.35 18.55 7.83
N ARG A 342 -9.53 18.10 9.09
CA ARG A 342 -10.33 18.81 10.11
C ARG A 342 -9.83 20.23 10.36
N GLY A 343 -8.51 20.43 10.31
CA GLY A 343 -7.87 21.75 10.44
C GLY A 343 -7.88 22.60 9.16
N GLY A 344 -8.48 22.11 8.07
CA GLY A 344 -8.48 22.77 6.76
C GLY A 344 -7.30 22.40 5.85
N CYS A 345 -6.55 21.34 6.17
CA CYS A 345 -5.45 20.85 5.33
C CYS A 345 -5.99 20.43 3.94
N PRO A 346 -5.43 20.96 2.83
CA PRO A 346 -5.83 20.55 1.49
C PRO A 346 -5.13 19.24 1.09
N LEU A 347 -5.91 18.21 0.79
CA LEU A 347 -5.43 17.04 0.06
C LEU A 347 -5.49 17.31 -1.44
N ARG A 348 -4.60 16.64 -2.18
CA ARG A 348 -4.44 16.78 -3.63
C ARG A 348 -4.46 15.41 -4.32
N PRO A 349 -4.88 15.34 -5.60
CA PRO A 349 -4.76 14.13 -6.39
C PRO A 349 -3.32 13.61 -6.40
N GLY A 350 -3.12 12.37 -5.95
CA GLY A 350 -1.82 11.70 -5.84
C GLY A 350 -1.19 11.72 -4.45
N ASP A 351 -1.75 12.44 -3.48
CA ASP A 351 -1.28 12.35 -2.09
C ASP A 351 -1.44 10.91 -1.57
N LEU A 352 -0.47 10.46 -0.79
CA LEU A 352 -0.41 9.11 -0.24
C LEU A 352 -0.74 9.14 1.26
N VAL A 353 -1.71 8.33 1.67
CA VAL A 353 -2.11 8.20 3.08
C VAL A 353 -1.95 6.74 3.50
N ALA A 354 -1.10 6.48 4.47
CA ALA A 354 -0.78 5.14 4.95
C ALA A 354 -1.37 4.86 6.34
N THR A 355 -1.56 3.58 6.68
CA THR A 355 -2.16 3.15 7.95
C THR A 355 -1.22 3.25 9.16
N GLY A 356 0.09 3.32 8.94
CA GLY A 356 1.04 2.81 9.91
C GLY A 356 1.08 1.29 9.93
N THR A 357 2.07 0.76 10.64
CA THR A 357 2.31 -0.69 10.75
C THR A 357 1.06 -1.47 11.20
N LEU A 358 0.74 -2.52 10.45
CA LEU A 358 -0.35 -3.45 10.72
C LEU A 358 0.16 -4.69 11.45
N SER A 359 -0.29 -4.87 12.70
CA SER A 359 0.03 -6.06 13.49
C SER A 359 -1.23 -6.75 14.00
N GLY A 360 -1.19 -8.08 14.12
CA GLY A 360 -2.23 -8.89 14.76
C GLY A 360 -1.87 -9.32 16.19
N PRO A 361 -2.73 -10.14 16.82
CA PRO A 361 -2.58 -10.55 18.22
C PRO A 361 -1.41 -11.50 18.48
N THR A 362 -0.95 -12.25 17.48
CA THR A 362 0.15 -13.21 17.64
C THR A 362 1.48 -12.67 17.11
N LYS A 363 2.59 -13.27 17.57
CA LYS A 363 3.96 -12.93 17.13
C LYS A 363 4.18 -13.14 15.62
N ALA A 364 3.48 -14.08 15.01
CA ALA A 364 3.52 -14.33 13.57
C ALA A 364 2.71 -13.31 12.75
N GLU A 365 1.91 -12.48 13.43
CA GLU A 365 1.13 -11.39 12.81
C GLU A 365 1.74 -10.01 13.11
N SER A 366 2.91 -9.94 13.74
CA SER A 366 3.62 -8.67 14.00
C SER A 366 4.17 -8.07 12.70
N GLY A 367 3.86 -6.80 12.45
CA GLY A 367 4.16 -6.11 11.20
C GLY A 367 5.59 -5.59 11.05
N CYS A 368 6.47 -5.80 12.04
CA CYS A 368 7.89 -5.46 11.97
C CYS A 368 8.78 -6.32 12.89
N PHE A 369 10.09 -6.33 12.67
CA PHE A 369 11.03 -7.02 13.55
C PHE A 369 11.14 -6.38 14.93
N PHE A 370 10.94 -5.07 15.07
CA PHE A 370 10.98 -4.42 16.38
C PHE A 370 9.99 -5.09 17.37
N GLU A 371 8.80 -5.44 16.89
CA GLU A 371 7.79 -6.18 17.65
C GLU A 371 8.19 -7.64 17.87
N GLN A 372 8.56 -8.35 16.79
CA GLN A 372 8.90 -9.78 16.84
C GLN A 372 10.11 -10.05 17.74
N THR A 373 11.06 -9.13 17.80
CA THR A 373 12.32 -9.33 18.52
C THR A 373 12.38 -8.61 19.85
N ARG A 374 11.28 -8.00 20.28
CA ARG A 374 11.21 -7.22 21.52
C ARG A 374 12.31 -6.14 21.58
N GLY A 375 12.45 -5.40 20.49
CA GLY A 375 13.47 -4.36 20.32
C GLY A 375 14.90 -4.89 20.07
N GLY A 376 15.01 -6.13 19.59
CA GLY A 376 16.27 -6.86 19.35
C GLY A 376 16.78 -7.65 20.56
N LYS A 377 16.00 -7.78 21.64
CA LYS A 377 16.37 -8.55 22.84
C LYS A 377 16.20 -10.05 22.66
N GLU A 378 15.28 -10.45 21.78
CA GLU A 378 14.93 -11.84 21.52
C GLU A 378 15.04 -12.11 20.01
N PRO A 379 16.06 -12.82 19.52
CA PRO A 379 16.12 -13.20 18.11
C PRO A 379 14.86 -13.96 17.68
N TYR A 380 14.38 -13.66 16.48
CA TYR A 380 13.22 -14.34 15.90
C TYR A 380 13.67 -15.41 14.90
N GLU A 381 13.17 -16.63 15.05
CA GLU A 381 13.46 -17.74 14.16
C GLU A 381 12.48 -17.74 12.98
N LEU A 382 13.01 -17.55 11.77
CA LEU A 382 12.28 -17.57 10.51
C LEU A 382 12.37 -18.96 9.87
N LYS A 383 11.21 -19.49 9.46
CA LYS A 383 11.12 -20.80 8.81
C LYS A 383 11.12 -20.63 7.29
N ALA A 384 11.92 -21.45 6.60
CA ALA A 384 11.94 -21.46 5.16
C ALA A 384 10.59 -21.93 4.59
N LEU A 385 10.16 -21.31 3.49
CA LEU A 385 8.94 -21.67 2.78
C LEU A 385 9.02 -23.05 2.13
N LYS A 386 10.22 -23.46 1.69
CA LYS A 386 10.45 -24.78 1.10
C LYS A 386 10.67 -25.80 2.21
N MET A 387 9.81 -26.82 2.24
CA MET A 387 9.90 -27.92 3.20
C MET A 387 11.27 -28.63 3.10
N GLY A 388 11.90 -28.90 4.24
CA GLY A 388 13.23 -29.52 4.33
C GLY A 388 14.41 -28.54 4.25
N LYS A 389 14.17 -27.25 4.03
CA LYS A 389 15.16 -26.18 4.24
C LYS A 389 15.18 -25.78 5.72
N GLY A 390 16.35 -25.30 6.19
CA GLY A 390 16.57 -24.91 7.59
C GLY A 390 15.85 -23.63 8.00
N SER A 391 16.11 -23.16 9.22
CA SER A 391 15.68 -21.85 9.73
C SER A 391 16.84 -20.85 9.73
N VAL A 392 16.50 -19.56 9.83
CA VAL A 392 17.47 -18.49 10.10
C VAL A 392 16.99 -17.66 11.29
N GLN A 393 17.91 -17.08 12.05
CA GLN A 393 17.57 -16.12 13.09
C GLN A 393 17.78 -14.70 12.59
N ARG A 394 16.90 -13.80 13.01
CA ARG A 394 17.00 -12.36 12.75
C ARG A 394 16.74 -11.58 14.03
N GLY A 395 17.58 -10.58 14.27
CA GLY A 395 17.27 -9.48 15.17
C GLY A 395 16.61 -8.31 14.42
N PHE A 396 17.21 -7.97 13.28
CA PHE A 396 16.79 -6.92 12.35
C PHE A 396 17.26 -7.34 10.95
N LEU A 397 16.94 -6.54 9.92
CA LEU A 397 17.37 -6.81 8.54
C LEU A 397 18.90 -6.70 8.40
N GLU A 398 19.47 -7.66 7.67
CA GLU A 398 20.87 -7.70 7.28
C GLU A 398 21.07 -7.13 5.87
N ASP A 399 22.33 -6.87 5.49
CA ASP A 399 22.62 -6.44 4.12
C ASP A 399 22.36 -7.58 3.13
N ASN A 400 21.79 -7.22 1.97
CA ASN A 400 21.34 -8.11 0.90
C ASN A 400 20.04 -8.89 1.18
N ASP A 401 19.44 -8.74 2.37
CA ASP A 401 18.09 -9.21 2.61
C ASP A 401 17.11 -8.50 1.64
N THR A 402 16.14 -9.25 1.11
CA THR A 402 15.04 -8.71 0.30
C THR A 402 13.71 -9.00 0.98
N VAL A 403 12.93 -7.97 1.27
CA VAL A 403 11.59 -8.12 1.86
C VAL A 403 10.54 -7.94 0.78
N GLU A 404 9.54 -8.82 0.74
CA GLU A 404 8.38 -8.70 -0.14
C GLU A 404 7.07 -8.87 0.63
N PHE A 405 6.10 -8.00 0.32
CA PHE A 405 4.72 -8.09 0.75
C PHE A 405 3.83 -8.48 -0.44
N ARG A 406 2.91 -9.40 -0.19
CA ARG A 406 1.88 -9.82 -1.14
C ARG A 406 0.52 -9.89 -0.44
N ALA A 407 -0.52 -9.49 -1.16
CA ALA A 407 -1.89 -9.60 -0.70
C ALA A 407 -2.77 -10.03 -1.86
N GLN A 408 -3.64 -11.00 -1.59
CA GLN A 408 -4.57 -11.56 -2.54
C GLN A 408 -5.79 -12.07 -1.78
N VAL A 409 -6.99 -11.68 -2.23
CA VAL A 409 -8.26 -12.10 -1.63
C VAL A 409 -9.20 -12.66 -2.69
N SER A 410 -10.07 -13.59 -2.27
CA SER A 410 -11.05 -14.25 -3.13
C SER A 410 -12.36 -14.43 -2.39
N LEU A 411 -13.47 -14.37 -3.13
CA LEU A 411 -14.79 -14.74 -2.61
C LEU A 411 -15.05 -16.25 -2.69
N GLY A 412 -14.16 -17.03 -3.32
CA GLY A 412 -14.36 -18.46 -3.56
C GLY A 412 -15.50 -18.78 -4.53
N ASP A 413 -16.00 -17.78 -5.28
CA ASP A 413 -17.12 -17.92 -6.22
C ASP A 413 -16.66 -18.24 -7.66
N GLY A 414 -15.37 -18.58 -7.83
CA GLY A 414 -14.78 -18.91 -9.12
C GLY A 414 -14.60 -17.71 -10.07
N LEU A 415 -14.82 -16.48 -9.60
CA LEU A 415 -14.67 -15.27 -10.44
C LEU A 415 -13.29 -14.61 -10.31
N GLY A 416 -12.32 -15.33 -9.74
CA GLY A 416 -10.92 -14.93 -9.62
C GLY A 416 -10.62 -14.00 -8.44
N ASN A 417 -9.33 -13.75 -8.25
CA ASN A 417 -8.81 -13.04 -7.07
C ASN A 417 -8.71 -11.53 -7.29
N VAL A 418 -8.62 -10.79 -6.20
CA VAL A 418 -8.20 -9.39 -6.16
C VAL A 418 -6.87 -9.32 -5.43
N GLY A 419 -5.78 -9.14 -6.18
CA GLY A 419 -4.42 -9.05 -5.65
C GLY A 419 -3.73 -7.73 -5.94
N PHE A 420 -2.65 -7.47 -5.21
CA PHE A 420 -1.91 -6.20 -5.27
C PHE A 420 -0.56 -6.32 -5.99
N GLY A 421 -0.21 -7.51 -6.47
CA GLY A 421 1.16 -7.80 -6.89
C GLY A 421 2.11 -7.79 -5.70
N VAL A 422 3.29 -7.20 -5.91
CA VAL A 422 4.38 -7.20 -4.91
C VAL A 422 4.72 -5.79 -4.50
N CYS A 423 4.89 -5.58 -3.19
CA CYS A 423 5.64 -4.45 -2.64
C CYS A 423 6.90 -4.99 -1.97
N GLY A 424 8.07 -4.72 -2.53
CA GLY A 424 9.32 -5.21 -1.95
C GLY A 424 10.55 -4.38 -2.32
N GLY A 425 11.66 -4.67 -1.67
CA GLY A 425 12.93 -3.98 -1.88
C GLY A 425 14.09 -4.75 -1.27
N LYS A 426 15.28 -4.53 -1.84
CA LYS A 426 16.54 -5.15 -1.39
C LYS A 426 17.37 -4.13 -0.62
N VAL A 427 17.84 -4.55 0.56
CA VAL A 427 18.77 -3.77 1.38
C VAL A 427 20.17 -3.90 0.78
N LEU A 428 20.79 -2.79 0.41
CA LEU A 428 22.20 -2.72 0.03
C LEU A 428 23.05 -2.32 1.24
N PRO A 429 24.33 -2.71 1.29
CA PRO A 429 25.26 -2.21 2.31
C PRO A 429 25.30 -0.69 2.38
N ALA A 430 25.55 -0.15 3.58
CA ALA A 430 25.74 1.29 3.74
C ALA A 430 26.94 1.79 2.90
N LEU A 431 26.83 3.02 2.39
CA LEU A 431 27.89 3.69 1.61
C LEU A 431 29.15 3.99 2.43
#